data_AF-W0P8Z4-F1
#
_entry.id   AF-W0P8Z4-F1
#
_cell.length_a   1.000
_cell.length_b   1.000
_cell.length_c   1.000
_cell.angle_alpha   90.00
_cell.angle_beta   90.00
_cell.angle_gamma   90.00
#
_symmetry.space_group_name_H-M   'P 1'
#
loop_
_entity.id
_entity.type
_entity.pdbx_description
1 polymer ?
#
loop_
_entity_poly.entity_id
_entity_poly.type
_entity_poly.pdbx_seq_one_letter_code
_entity_poly.pdbx_strand_id
1 'polypeptide(L)'
;MKFSQIADESKEVWEDIPGYEGIYQVSNMGKVLSLGRYAYAEYKGTPYRQFRPARLMKTHSGNGYLYVSLEKGGVKVRKGVHQLVLMAFVGLCPEGMEVCHNDGVRANNNLTNLRYGSRQDNADDRIKHGNSRPGSECHLSKLTENDVRKILSCENWDQARALAKVLRVTRDNVRAIWLRQTWKHI
;
A
#
# COMPACT_ATOMS: atom_id res chain seq x y z
N MET A 1 -3.40 -22.99 18.88
CA MET A 1 -3.44 -21.55 19.20
C MET A 1 -2.26 -21.25 20.10
N LYS A 2 -1.26 -20.48 19.62
CA LYS A 2 -0.10 -20.08 20.44
C LYS A 2 -0.44 -18.77 21.14
N PHE A 3 -0.61 -18.81 22.45
CA PHE A 3 -0.82 -17.64 23.29
C PHE A 3 0.50 -16.88 23.50
N SER A 4 0.47 -15.62 23.07
CA SER A 4 1.00 -14.43 23.76
C SER A 4 2.35 -14.55 24.48
N GLN A 5 3.42 -14.19 23.78
CA GLN A 5 4.45 -13.33 24.35
C GLN A 5 4.14 -11.91 23.87
N ILE A 6 3.63 -11.06 24.77
CA ILE A 6 3.66 -9.61 24.56
C ILE A 6 5.13 -9.24 24.68
N ALA A 7 5.84 -9.25 23.55
CA ALA A 7 7.14 -8.62 23.46
C ALA A 7 6.96 -7.13 23.77
N ASP A 8 7.81 -6.59 24.63
CA ASP A 8 8.03 -5.16 24.79
C ASP A 8 8.02 -4.49 23.40
N GLU A 9 7.00 -3.67 23.12
CA GLU A 9 6.77 -3.04 21.81
C GLU A 9 7.96 -2.19 21.34
N SER A 10 8.89 -1.87 22.25
CA SER A 10 10.11 -1.12 21.94
C SER A 10 11.26 -1.98 21.40
N LYS A 11 11.22 -3.31 21.54
CA LYS A 11 12.34 -4.17 21.16
C LYS A 11 12.26 -4.60 19.70
N GLU A 12 13.36 -4.41 18.97
CA GLU A 12 13.47 -4.91 17.60
C GLU A 12 13.57 -6.44 17.61
N VAL A 13 12.61 -7.10 16.98
CA VAL A 13 12.55 -8.56 16.79
C VAL A 13 12.73 -8.86 15.31
N TRP A 14 13.39 -9.97 14.99
CA TRP A 14 13.70 -10.40 13.63
C TRP A 14 13.10 -11.78 13.37
N GLU A 15 12.43 -11.93 12.23
CA GLU A 15 11.84 -13.19 11.78
C GLU A 15 12.33 -13.54 10.38
N ASP A 16 12.39 -14.84 10.08
CA ASP A 16 12.69 -15.32 8.74
C ASP A 16 11.58 -14.92 7.77
N ILE A 17 11.98 -14.48 6.57
CA ILE A 17 11.00 -14.18 5.52
C ILE A 17 10.51 -15.51 4.92
N PRO A 18 9.19 -15.79 4.93
CA PRO A 18 8.67 -17.03 4.36
C PRO A 18 9.07 -17.24 2.90
N GLY A 19 9.56 -18.44 2.58
CA GLY A 19 10.14 -18.80 1.29
C GLY A 19 11.60 -18.38 1.09
N TYR A 20 12.21 -17.71 2.07
CA TYR A 20 13.60 -17.23 2.08
C TYR A 20 14.33 -17.54 3.40
N GLU A 21 13.90 -18.58 4.11
CA GLU A 21 14.44 -19.05 5.37
C GLU A 21 15.94 -19.34 5.26
N GLY A 22 16.72 -18.89 6.24
CA GLY A 22 18.19 -19.01 6.22
C GLY A 22 18.90 -18.12 5.20
N ILE A 23 18.17 -17.27 4.46
CA ILE A 23 18.71 -16.36 3.45
C ILE A 23 18.45 -14.90 3.84
N TYR A 24 17.24 -14.59 4.29
CA TYR A 24 16.83 -13.24 4.68
C TYR A 24 15.92 -13.23 5.90
N GLN A 25 16.07 -12.18 6.71
CA GLN A 25 15.18 -11.85 7.84
C GLN A 25 14.62 -10.44 7.69
N VAL A 26 13.47 -10.20 8.31
CA VAL A 26 12.84 -8.89 8.41
C VAL A 26 12.56 -8.56 9.87
N SER A 27 12.78 -7.31 10.27
CA SER A 27 12.46 -6.86 11.61
C SER A 27 11.03 -6.34 11.72
N ASN A 28 10.47 -6.37 12.93
CA ASN A 28 9.19 -5.73 13.24
C ASN A 28 9.21 -4.20 13.00
N MET A 29 10.39 -3.59 12.83
CA MET A 29 10.58 -2.17 12.48
C MET A 29 10.78 -1.93 10.97
N GLY A 30 10.68 -2.97 10.14
CA GLY A 30 10.80 -2.85 8.69
C GLY A 30 12.24 -2.78 8.15
N LYS A 31 13.23 -3.25 8.90
CA LYS A 31 14.58 -3.48 8.36
C LYS A 31 14.66 -4.87 7.76
N VAL A 32 15.48 -5.04 6.72
CA VAL A 32 15.68 -6.35 6.06
C VAL A 32 17.16 -6.71 6.13
N LEU A 33 17.45 -7.91 6.59
CA LEU A 33 18.80 -8.45 6.75
C LEU A 33 19.00 -9.58 5.74
N SER A 34 20.11 -9.55 5.00
CA SER A 34 20.63 -10.74 4.32
C SER A 34 21.50 -11.50 5.29
N LEU A 35 21.20 -12.78 5.50
CA LEU A 35 21.98 -13.64 6.38
C LEU A 35 23.28 -14.09 5.72
N GLY A 36 24.30 -14.28 6.56
CA GLY A 36 25.60 -14.78 6.15
C GLY A 36 25.48 -16.23 5.70
N ARG A 37 25.90 -16.55 4.47
CA ARG A 37 25.75 -17.88 3.90
C ARG A 37 26.76 -18.14 2.80
N TYR A 38 27.01 -19.42 2.51
CA TYR A 38 27.67 -19.81 1.27
C TYR A 38 26.65 -19.85 0.13
N ALA A 39 26.99 -19.24 -1.00
CA ALA A 39 26.23 -19.32 -2.23
C ALA A 39 27.10 -19.94 -3.34
N TYR A 40 26.46 -20.66 -4.25
CA TYR A 40 27.12 -21.08 -5.48
C TYR A 40 27.25 -19.89 -6.42
N ALA A 41 28.43 -19.72 -6.99
CA ALA A 41 28.75 -18.74 -8.01
C ALA A 41 29.50 -19.43 -9.14
N GLU A 42 29.55 -18.79 -10.29
CA GLU A 42 30.27 -19.30 -11.46
C GLU A 42 31.31 -18.26 -11.90
N TYR A 43 32.53 -18.73 -12.17
CA TYR A 43 33.57 -17.92 -12.78
C TYR A 43 34.12 -18.65 -13.99
N LYS A 44 33.95 -18.07 -15.18
CA LYS A 44 34.39 -18.66 -16.46
C LYS A 44 33.94 -20.12 -16.65
N GLY A 45 32.67 -20.44 -16.37
CA GLY A 45 32.15 -21.81 -16.48
C GLY A 45 32.50 -22.74 -15.33
N THR A 46 33.29 -22.32 -14.34
CA THR A 46 33.67 -23.15 -13.19
C THR A 46 32.84 -22.77 -11.96
N PRO A 47 32.03 -23.69 -11.40
CA PRO A 47 31.27 -23.42 -10.19
C PRO A 47 32.18 -23.40 -8.95
N TYR A 48 31.95 -22.44 -8.06
CA TYR A 48 32.65 -22.34 -6.77
C TYR A 48 31.69 -21.87 -5.68
N ARG A 49 32.06 -22.13 -4.42
CA ARG A 49 31.31 -21.63 -3.26
C ARG A 49 31.91 -20.30 -2.80
N GLN A 50 31.08 -19.27 -2.79
CA GLN A 50 31.44 -17.95 -2.28
C GLN A 50 30.74 -17.72 -0.94
N PHE A 51 31.48 -17.32 0.09
CA PHE A 51 30.87 -16.81 1.31
C PHE A 51 30.31 -15.39 1.07
N ARG A 52 29.03 -15.20 1.37
CA ARG A 52 28.38 -13.89 1.39
C ARG A 52 28.15 -13.50 2.85
N PRO A 53 28.79 -12.44 3.38
CA PRO A 53 28.62 -12.04 4.77
C PRO A 53 27.20 -11.50 5.00
N ALA A 54 26.76 -11.54 6.26
CA ALA A 54 25.51 -10.91 6.66
C ALA A 54 25.58 -9.40 6.43
N ARG A 55 24.47 -8.80 5.98
CA ARG A 55 24.39 -7.35 5.78
C ARG A 55 22.96 -6.85 5.82
N LEU A 56 22.77 -5.62 6.31
CA LEU A 56 21.52 -4.90 6.13
C LEU A 56 21.30 -4.58 4.65
N MET A 57 20.10 -4.85 4.18
CA MET A 57 19.70 -4.60 2.81
C MET A 57 19.38 -3.12 2.62
N LYS A 58 19.90 -2.52 1.54
CA LYS A 58 19.50 -1.17 1.13
C LYS A 58 18.08 -1.20 0.60
N THR A 59 17.23 -0.33 1.13
CA THR A 59 15.87 -0.11 0.63
C THR A 59 15.87 0.91 -0.51
N HIS A 60 14.95 0.73 -1.45
CA HIS A 60 14.66 1.68 -2.52
C HIS A 60 13.22 2.19 -2.35
N SER A 61 12.99 3.47 -2.59
CA SER A 61 11.65 4.05 -2.54
C SER A 61 10.99 4.09 -3.94
N GLY A 62 9.67 3.94 -3.98
CA GLY A 62 8.88 4.13 -5.19
C GLY A 62 7.42 4.40 -4.83
N ASN A 63 6.88 5.54 -5.29
CA ASN A 63 5.52 5.99 -4.93
C ASN A 63 5.30 6.00 -3.40
N GLY A 64 6.31 6.43 -2.62
CA GLY A 64 6.28 6.46 -1.15
C GLY A 64 6.51 5.12 -0.44
N TYR A 65 6.45 3.99 -1.14
CA TYR A 65 6.70 2.67 -0.53
C TYR A 65 8.18 2.28 -0.56
N LEU A 66 8.63 1.56 0.47
CA LEU A 66 9.98 0.99 0.53
C LEU A 66 10.00 -0.44 -0.04
N TYR A 67 11.07 -0.77 -0.77
CA TYR A 67 11.28 -2.05 -1.42
C TYR A 67 12.69 -2.57 -1.22
N VAL A 68 12.84 -3.89 -1.27
CA VAL A 68 14.13 -4.59 -1.35
C VAL A 68 14.10 -5.60 -2.49
N SER A 69 15.28 -5.99 -2.98
CA SER A 69 15.42 -7.09 -3.94
C SER A 69 15.96 -8.32 -3.23
N LEU A 70 15.15 -9.38 -3.16
CA LEU A 70 15.54 -10.68 -2.61
C LEU A 70 15.99 -11.60 -3.73
N GLU A 71 16.99 -12.45 -3.47
CA GLU A 71 17.54 -13.37 -4.46
C GLU A 71 17.64 -14.79 -3.88
N LYS A 72 17.05 -15.76 -4.58
CA LYS A 72 17.11 -17.19 -4.24
C LYS A 72 17.22 -18.00 -5.53
N GLY A 73 18.18 -18.92 -5.58
CA GLY A 73 18.40 -19.76 -6.76
C GLY A 73 18.71 -18.98 -8.05
N GLY A 74 19.43 -17.85 -7.96
CA GLY A 74 19.74 -16.99 -9.10
C GLY A 74 18.58 -16.09 -9.56
N VAL A 75 17.37 -16.26 -9.02
CA VAL A 75 16.21 -15.45 -9.36
C VAL A 75 16.10 -14.28 -8.37
N LYS A 76 16.10 -13.06 -8.90
CA LYS A 76 15.91 -11.82 -8.13
C LYS A 76 14.48 -11.32 -8.24
N VAL A 77 13.86 -11.03 -7.09
CA VAL A 77 12.48 -10.54 -7.00
C VAL A 77 12.42 -9.29 -6.13
N ARG A 78 11.74 -8.24 -6.61
CA ARG A 78 11.45 -7.03 -5.84
C ARG A 78 10.26 -7.29 -4.91
N LYS A 79 10.40 -6.98 -3.62
CA LYS A 79 9.34 -7.12 -2.60
C LYS A 79 9.18 -5.83 -1.80
N GLY A 80 7.94 -5.48 -1.46
CA GLY A 80 7.64 -4.34 -0.59
C GLY A 80 7.97 -4.67 0.86
N VAL A 81 8.62 -3.76 1.58
CA VAL A 81 9.02 -3.98 2.98
C VAL A 81 7.80 -4.23 3.87
N HIS A 82 6.74 -3.44 3.72
CA HIS A 82 5.47 -3.63 4.42
C HIS A 82 4.88 -5.04 4.25
N GLN A 83 5.00 -5.62 3.05
CA GLN A 83 4.52 -6.99 2.79
C GLN A 83 5.37 -8.01 3.53
N LEU A 84 6.70 -7.84 3.53
CA LEU A 84 7.62 -8.75 4.21
C LEU A 84 7.37 -8.77 5.71
N VAL A 85 7.17 -7.60 6.32
CA VAL A 85 6.87 -7.47 7.75
C VAL A 85 5.60 -8.24 8.12
N LEU A 86 4.45 -7.94 7.50
CA LEU A 86 3.22 -8.67 7.82
C LEU A 86 3.31 -10.16 7.49
N MET A 87 3.97 -10.52 6.39
CA MET A 87 4.12 -11.92 5.99
C MET A 87 4.90 -12.74 7.03
N ALA A 88 5.96 -12.18 7.60
CA ALA A 88 6.79 -12.86 8.58
C ALA A 88 6.13 -12.92 9.97
N PHE A 89 5.50 -11.83 10.42
CA PHE A 89 4.99 -11.73 11.80
C PHE A 89 3.51 -12.12 11.96
N VAL A 90 2.69 -11.98 10.92
CA VAL A 90 1.24 -12.25 10.95
C VAL A 90 0.88 -13.46 10.09
N GLY A 91 1.55 -13.63 8.95
CA GLY A 91 1.34 -14.72 8.01
C GLY A 91 0.99 -14.24 6.60
N LEU A 92 0.72 -15.16 5.69
CA LEU A 92 0.43 -14.84 4.30
C LEU A 92 -0.79 -13.91 4.17
N CYS A 93 -0.73 -13.00 3.19
CA CYS A 93 -1.84 -12.11 2.88
C CYS A 93 -3.07 -12.94 2.48
N PRO A 94 -4.21 -12.78 3.17
CA PRO A 94 -5.46 -13.41 2.76
C PRO A 94 -5.87 -12.97 1.35
N GLU A 95 -6.64 -13.83 0.67
CA GLU A 95 -7.14 -13.53 -0.66
C GLU A 95 -8.02 -12.26 -0.66
N GLY A 96 -7.88 -11.42 -1.68
CA GLY A 96 -8.63 -10.17 -1.81
C GLY A 96 -8.20 -9.04 -0.87
N MET A 97 -7.23 -9.27 0.01
CA MET A 97 -6.69 -8.26 0.92
C MET A 97 -5.39 -7.64 0.41
N GLU A 98 -5.06 -6.49 0.97
CA GLU A 98 -3.82 -5.77 0.78
C GLU A 98 -3.29 -5.23 2.10
N VAL A 99 -2.01 -4.83 2.11
CA VAL A 99 -1.39 -4.22 3.28
C VAL A 99 -1.77 -2.76 3.35
N CYS A 100 -2.32 -2.34 4.48
CA CYS A 100 -2.70 -0.98 4.78
C CYS A 100 -1.78 -0.40 5.85
N HIS A 101 -1.58 0.92 5.80
CA HIS A 101 -0.82 1.70 6.79
C HIS A 101 -1.79 2.53 7.63
N ASN A 102 -1.82 2.28 8.94
CA ASN A 102 -2.78 2.91 9.86
C ASN A 102 -2.60 4.43 10.01
N ASP A 103 -1.41 4.96 9.70
CA ASP A 103 -1.05 6.37 9.76
C ASP A 103 -1.06 7.07 8.38
N GLY A 104 -1.31 6.33 7.29
CA GLY A 104 -1.23 6.83 5.92
C GLY A 104 0.19 7.10 5.41
N VAL A 105 1.24 6.80 6.19
CA VAL A 105 2.64 7.00 5.81
C VAL A 105 3.23 5.70 5.27
N ARG A 106 3.30 5.60 3.93
CA ARG A 106 3.76 4.41 3.18
C ARG A 106 5.18 3.92 3.53
N ALA A 107 6.01 4.78 4.12
CA ALA A 107 7.37 4.45 4.55
C ALA A 107 7.45 3.92 6.00
N ASN A 108 6.41 4.12 6.81
CA ASN A 108 6.34 3.62 8.18
C ASN A 108 5.95 2.13 8.19
N ASN A 109 6.94 1.25 8.07
CA ASN A 109 6.74 -0.20 8.01
C ASN A 109 6.86 -0.89 9.37
N ASN A 110 6.64 -0.18 10.47
CA ASN A 110 6.53 -0.80 11.79
C ASN A 110 5.34 -1.75 11.81
N LEU A 111 5.51 -2.96 12.38
CA LEU A 111 4.49 -4.00 12.43
C LEU A 111 3.17 -3.48 13.00
N THR A 112 3.23 -2.68 14.07
CA THR A 112 2.06 -2.07 14.74
C THR A 112 1.32 -1.06 13.86
N ASN A 113 1.98 -0.51 12.84
CA ASN A 113 1.37 0.40 11.87
C ASN A 113 0.77 -0.32 10.65
N LEU A 114 0.97 -1.63 10.52
CA LEU A 114 0.55 -2.40 9.36
C LEU A 114 -0.60 -3.33 9.71
N ARG A 115 -1.52 -3.52 8.76
CA ARG A 115 -2.54 -4.56 8.83
C ARG A 115 -2.94 -5.04 7.45
N TYR A 116 -3.55 -6.22 7.37
CA TYR A 116 -4.31 -6.60 6.19
C TYR A 116 -5.67 -5.89 6.21
N GLY A 117 -6.12 -5.45 5.05
CA GLY A 117 -7.42 -4.84 4.85
C GLY A 117 -7.89 -5.05 3.42
N SER A 118 -9.17 -4.82 3.17
CA SER A 118 -9.70 -4.79 1.81
C SER A 118 -9.23 -3.53 1.07
N ARG A 119 -9.40 -3.54 -0.25
CA ARG A 119 -9.20 -2.33 -1.08
C ARG A 119 -10.09 -1.15 -0.65
N GLN A 120 -11.28 -1.45 -0.12
CA GLN A 120 -12.17 -0.42 0.37
C GLN A 120 -11.63 0.20 1.65
N ASP A 121 -11.14 -0.62 2.60
CA ASP A 121 -10.54 -0.12 3.85
C ASP A 121 -9.37 0.83 3.55
N ASN A 122 -8.48 0.45 2.64
CA ASN A 122 -7.35 1.30 2.25
C ASN A 122 -7.79 2.59 1.53
N ALA A 123 -8.87 2.53 0.75
CA ALA A 123 -9.44 3.71 0.12
C ALA A 123 -10.07 4.67 1.16
N ASP A 124 -10.71 4.11 2.18
CA ASP A 124 -11.31 4.85 3.29
C ASP A 124 -10.22 5.47 4.18
N ASP A 125 -9.13 4.75 4.46
CA ASP A 125 -7.94 5.29 5.12
C ASP A 125 -7.37 6.48 4.34
N ARG A 126 -7.26 6.36 3.01
CA ARG A 126 -6.76 7.46 2.17
C ARG A 126 -7.63 8.71 2.31
N ILE A 127 -8.95 8.56 2.42
CA ILE A 127 -9.87 9.68 2.66
C ILE A 127 -9.65 10.23 4.08
N LYS A 128 -9.64 9.36 5.09
CA LYS A 128 -9.44 9.71 6.51
C LYS A 128 -8.13 10.47 6.74
N HIS A 129 -7.07 10.09 6.05
CA HIS A 129 -5.75 10.72 6.16
C HIS A 129 -5.60 11.97 5.28
N GLY A 130 -6.64 12.40 4.56
CA GLY A 130 -6.56 13.56 3.66
C GLY A 130 -5.68 13.34 2.43
N ASN A 131 -5.36 12.08 2.11
CA ASN A 131 -4.54 11.70 0.97
C ASN A 131 -5.37 11.48 -0.31
N SER A 132 -6.68 11.72 -0.25
CA SER A 132 -7.57 11.79 -1.41
C SER A 132 -7.70 13.22 -1.91
N ARG A 133 -7.80 13.40 -3.23
CA ARG A 133 -8.13 14.69 -3.87
C ARG A 133 -9.56 14.63 -4.42
N PRO A 134 -10.60 14.82 -3.59
CA PRO A 134 -11.98 14.69 -4.02
C PRO A 134 -12.41 15.87 -4.88
N GLY A 135 -13.45 15.64 -5.70
CA GLY A 135 -14.12 16.72 -6.42
C GLY A 135 -13.18 17.54 -7.29
N SER A 136 -13.21 18.86 -7.11
CA SER A 136 -12.44 19.82 -7.93
C SER A 136 -10.94 19.79 -7.69
N GLU A 137 -10.46 19.15 -6.62
CA GLU A 137 -9.03 18.94 -6.40
C GLU A 137 -8.46 17.84 -7.31
N CYS A 138 -9.33 16.99 -7.86
CA CYS A 138 -8.94 16.04 -8.88
C CYS A 138 -8.66 16.80 -10.18
N HIS A 139 -7.44 16.70 -10.69
CA HIS A 139 -7.03 17.37 -11.94
C HIS A 139 -7.81 16.89 -13.18
N LEU A 140 -8.56 15.78 -13.07
CA LEU A 140 -9.44 15.26 -14.13
C LEU A 140 -10.90 15.70 -13.95
N SER A 141 -11.24 16.38 -12.85
CA SER A 141 -12.61 16.84 -12.62
C SER A 141 -12.96 17.92 -13.63
N LYS A 142 -14.12 17.73 -14.29
CA LYS A 142 -14.72 18.74 -15.17
C LYS A 142 -15.59 19.73 -14.42
N LEU A 143 -15.98 19.40 -13.19
CA LEU A 143 -16.90 20.19 -12.38
C LEU A 143 -16.14 20.89 -11.26
N THR A 144 -16.54 22.12 -10.98
CA THR A 144 -16.15 22.86 -9.78
C THR A 144 -17.16 22.65 -8.66
N GLU A 145 -16.79 22.97 -7.42
CA GLU A 145 -17.74 22.98 -6.32
C GLU A 145 -18.95 23.91 -6.59
N ASN A 146 -18.74 25.02 -7.29
CA ASN A 146 -19.82 25.95 -7.64
C ASN A 146 -20.80 25.32 -8.65
N ASP A 147 -20.31 24.53 -9.60
CA ASP A 147 -21.18 23.81 -10.53
C ASP A 147 -22.02 22.75 -9.81
N VAL A 148 -21.42 22.07 -8.84
CA VAL A 148 -22.12 21.11 -7.96
C VAL A 148 -23.19 21.81 -7.14
N ARG A 149 -22.88 22.96 -6.51
CA ARG A 149 -23.86 23.76 -5.77
C ARG A 149 -25.02 24.22 -6.66
N LYS A 150 -24.76 24.63 -7.91
CA LYS A 150 -25.81 24.98 -8.89
C LYS A 150 -26.72 23.80 -9.22
N ILE A 151 -26.15 22.60 -9.38
CA ILE A 151 -26.95 21.38 -9.59
C ILE A 151 -27.83 21.12 -8.37
N LEU A 152 -27.27 21.19 -7.15
CA LEU A 152 -28.00 20.90 -5.91
C LEU A 152 -29.04 21.96 -5.54
N SER A 153 -28.92 23.19 -6.05
CA SER A 153 -29.86 24.27 -5.82
C SER A 153 -31.04 24.31 -6.79
N CYS A 154 -31.10 23.43 -7.80
CA CYS A 154 -32.27 23.35 -8.68
C CYS A 154 -33.50 22.89 -7.87
N GLU A 155 -34.69 23.27 -8.31
CA GLU A 155 -35.95 22.91 -7.65
C GLU A 155 -36.42 21.51 -8.03
N ASN A 156 -36.02 21.04 -9.21
CA ASN A 156 -36.43 19.75 -9.74
C ASN A 156 -35.38 19.13 -10.68
N TRP A 157 -35.58 17.85 -10.98
CA TRP A 157 -34.68 17.07 -11.83
C TRP A 157 -34.57 17.61 -13.26
N ASP A 158 -35.63 18.21 -13.81
CA ASP A 158 -35.61 18.71 -15.18
C ASP A 158 -34.71 19.94 -15.34
N GLN A 159 -34.68 20.81 -14.33
CA GLN A 159 -33.71 21.91 -14.23
C GLN A 159 -32.29 21.35 -14.06
N ALA A 160 -32.08 20.42 -13.12
CA ALA A 160 -30.77 19.84 -12.87
C ALA A 160 -30.19 19.12 -14.11
N ARG A 161 -30.97 18.25 -14.76
CA ARG A 161 -30.53 17.47 -15.93
C ARG A 161 -30.16 18.35 -17.13
N ALA A 162 -30.76 19.55 -17.25
CA ALA A 162 -30.45 20.49 -18.31
C ALA A 162 -29.01 21.03 -18.20
N LEU A 163 -28.49 21.16 -16.96
CA LEU A 163 -27.12 21.61 -16.70
C LEU A 163 -26.06 20.64 -17.24
N ALA A 164 -26.40 19.36 -17.48
CA ALA A 164 -25.46 18.38 -18.03
C ALA A 164 -24.82 18.85 -19.35
N LYS A 165 -25.62 19.45 -20.24
CA LYS A 165 -25.15 19.97 -21.53
C LYS A 165 -24.23 21.18 -21.36
N VAL A 166 -24.60 22.10 -20.46
CA VAL A 166 -23.85 23.33 -20.16
C VAL A 166 -22.49 22.99 -19.55
N LEU A 167 -22.49 22.05 -18.60
CA LEU A 167 -21.30 21.62 -17.86
C LEU A 167 -20.49 20.53 -18.59
N ARG A 168 -20.93 20.11 -19.79
CA ARG A 168 -20.27 19.07 -20.62
C ARG A 168 -20.00 17.75 -19.88
N VAL A 169 -20.98 17.34 -19.08
CA VAL A 169 -21.00 16.06 -18.34
C VAL A 169 -22.21 15.23 -18.74
N THR A 170 -22.21 13.94 -18.39
CA THR A 170 -23.35 13.06 -18.66
C THR A 170 -24.51 13.36 -17.71
N ARG A 171 -25.73 13.04 -18.15
CA ARG A 171 -26.93 13.14 -17.29
C ARG A 171 -26.81 12.27 -16.05
N ASP A 172 -26.19 11.09 -16.16
CA ASP A 172 -25.97 10.20 -15.03
C ASP A 172 -24.99 10.78 -14.00
N ASN A 173 -23.97 11.53 -14.45
CA ASN A 173 -23.07 12.25 -13.54
C ASN A 173 -23.84 13.29 -12.71
N VAL A 174 -24.69 14.08 -13.37
CA VAL A 174 -25.59 15.04 -12.71
C VAL A 174 -26.58 14.32 -11.78
N ARG A 175 -27.13 13.17 -12.20
CA ARG A 175 -28.03 12.36 -11.37
C ARG A 175 -27.36 11.87 -10.10
N ALA A 176 -26.14 11.38 -10.19
CA ALA A 176 -25.37 10.92 -9.04
C ALA A 176 -25.07 12.07 -8.06
N ILE A 177 -24.78 13.27 -8.56
CA ILE A 177 -24.64 14.48 -7.73
C ILE A 177 -25.97 14.83 -7.06
N TRP A 178 -27.05 14.91 -7.83
CA TRP A 178 -28.40 15.25 -7.36
C TRP A 178 -28.89 14.30 -6.26
N LEU A 179 -28.61 13.00 -6.40
CA LEU A 179 -28.92 11.98 -5.40
C LEU A 179 -27.89 11.90 -4.25
N ARG A 180 -26.94 12.83 -4.17
CA ARG A 180 -25.83 12.86 -3.18
C ARG A 180 -25.02 11.56 -3.10
N GLN A 181 -24.92 10.84 -4.21
CA GLN A 181 -24.10 9.62 -4.31
C GLN A 181 -22.63 9.95 -4.54
N THR A 182 -22.35 11.07 -5.22
CA THR A 182 -21.00 11.63 -5.43
C THR A 182 -20.89 13.02 -4.81
N TRP A 183 -19.68 13.59 -4.74
CA TRP A 183 -19.44 14.93 -4.15
C TRP A 183 -19.97 15.10 -2.72
N LYS A 184 -19.95 14.01 -1.92
CA LYS A 184 -20.51 13.95 -0.55
C LYS A 184 -19.96 14.98 0.44
N HIS A 185 -18.86 15.66 0.09
CA HIS A 185 -18.23 16.69 0.89
C HIS A 185 -18.84 18.10 0.66
N ILE A 186 -19.75 18.24 -0.32
CA ILE A 186 -20.52 19.45 -0.62
C ILE A 186 -21.99 19.24 -0.23
#